data_AF-A0A7V2QV88-F1
#
_entry.id   AF-A0A7V2QV88-F1
#
_cell.length_a   1.000
_cell.length_b   1.000
_cell.length_c   1.000
_cell.angle_alpha   90.00
_cell.angle_beta   90.00
_cell.angle_gamma   90.00
#
_symmetry.space_group_name_H-M   'P 1'
#
loop_
_entity.id
_entity.type
_entity.pdbx_description
1 polymer ?
#
loop_
_entity_poly.entity_id
_entity_poly.type
_entity_poly.pdbx_seq_one_letter_code
_entity_poly.pdbx_strand_id
1 'polypeptide(L)'
;MNETPKLIPFNHFKALDGYHCQTNSFVKIYDFYNSSLSEDVLLGIGSGIGFMYWHQKGILPFLGGRDNNKNFHINIGERTGVAISKQ
;
A
#
# COMPACT_ATOMS: atom_id res chain seq x y z
N MET A 1 -26.64 15.39 -13.96
CA MET A 1 -25.80 14.23 -13.58
C MET A 1 -24.68 14.17 -14.58
N ASN A 2 -23.49 14.64 -14.21
CA ASN A 2 -22.34 14.59 -15.09
C ASN A 2 -21.83 13.14 -15.11
N GLU A 3 -21.84 12.53 -16.29
CA GLU A 3 -21.24 11.21 -16.50
C GLU A 3 -19.75 11.31 -16.19
N THR A 4 -19.28 10.52 -15.21
CA THR A 4 -17.86 10.41 -14.90
C THR A 4 -17.15 9.94 -16.18
N PRO A 5 -16.09 10.62 -16.64
CA PRO A 5 -15.41 10.25 -17.87
C PRO A 5 -14.97 8.79 -17.79
N LYS A 6 -15.38 7.98 -18.77
CA LYS A 6 -15.04 6.56 -18.86
C LYS A 6 -13.55 6.43 -19.13
N LEU A 7 -12.76 6.17 -18.09
CA LEU A 7 -11.33 5.94 -18.21
C LEU A 7 -11.08 4.59 -18.89
N ILE A 8 -10.32 4.62 -19.99
CA ILE A 8 -9.86 3.41 -20.69
C ILE A 8 -8.37 3.25 -20.35
N PRO A 9 -7.99 2.23 -19.55
CA PRO A 9 -6.60 2.06 -19.19
C PRO A 9 -5.80 1.38 -20.31
N PHE A 10 -4.47 1.51 -20.25
CA PHE A 10 -3.58 0.84 -21.19
C PHE A 10 -3.71 -0.68 -21.11
N ASN A 11 -3.35 -1.38 -22.20
CA ASN A 11 -3.39 -2.84 -22.23
C ASN A 11 -2.52 -3.43 -21.08
N HIS A 12 -3.04 -4.45 -20.40
CA HIS A 12 -2.48 -5.06 -19.18
C HIS A 12 -2.44 -4.18 -17.91
N PHE A 13 -2.90 -2.93 -17.97
CA PHE A 13 -3.05 -2.09 -16.78
C PHE A 13 -4.52 -2.04 -16.39
N LYS A 14 -4.90 -2.66 -15.28
CA LYS A 14 -6.26 -2.48 -14.75
C LYS A 14 -6.37 -1.11 -14.08
N ALA A 15 -7.50 -0.44 -14.28
CA ALA A 15 -7.84 0.78 -13.55
C ALA A 15 -8.24 0.42 -12.11
N LEU A 16 -7.24 0.06 -11.29
CA LEU A 16 -7.44 -0.27 -9.89
C LEU A 16 -7.53 1.01 -9.07
N ASP A 17 -8.62 1.13 -8.32
CA ASP A 17 -8.81 2.14 -7.29
C ASP A 17 -8.22 1.64 -5.97
N GLY A 18 -7.86 2.55 -5.07
CA GLY A 18 -7.27 2.20 -3.78
C GLY A 18 -7.11 3.40 -2.87
N TYR A 19 -7.06 3.16 -1.58
CA TYR A 19 -7.14 4.21 -0.56
C TYR A 19 -5.80 4.89 -0.29
N HIS A 20 -4.69 4.18 -0.50
CA HIS A 20 -3.36 4.67 -0.18
C HIS A 20 -2.42 4.54 -1.36
N CYS A 21 -1.71 5.64 -1.67
CA CYS A 21 -0.84 5.73 -2.84
C CYS A 21 0.20 4.59 -2.89
N GLN A 22 0.87 4.31 -1.76
CA GLN A 22 1.97 3.35 -1.70
C GLN A 22 1.50 1.91 -1.91
N THR A 23 0.49 1.46 -1.16
CA THR A 23 -0.06 0.09 -1.26
C THR A 23 -0.76 -0.14 -2.58
N ASN A 24 -1.58 0.80 -3.07
CA ASN A 24 -2.24 0.66 -4.37
C ASN A 24 -1.23 0.62 -5.53
N SER A 25 -0.11 1.37 -5.45
CA SER A 25 0.99 1.21 -6.41
C SER A 25 1.53 -0.22 -6.44
N PHE A 26 1.71 -0.86 -5.28
CA PHE A 26 2.12 -2.27 -5.22
C PHE A 26 1.05 -3.21 -5.76
N VAL A 27 -0.23 -3.01 -5.45
CA VAL A 27 -1.34 -3.81 -6.01
C VAL A 27 -1.24 -3.83 -7.55
N LYS A 28 -1.03 -2.67 -8.18
CA LYS A 28 -0.90 -2.56 -9.64
C LYS A 28 0.33 -3.30 -10.19
N ILE A 29 1.48 -3.22 -9.51
CA ILE A 29 2.69 -3.94 -9.92
C ILE A 29 2.46 -5.46 -9.84
N TYR A 30 1.90 -5.94 -8.73
CA TYR A 30 1.62 -7.37 -8.54
C TYR A 30 0.57 -7.89 -9.53
N ASP A 31 -0.48 -7.10 -9.79
CA ASP A 31 -1.50 -7.43 -10.80
C ASP A 31 -0.92 -7.52 -12.20
N PHE A 32 -0.02 -6.60 -12.58
CA PHE A 32 0.67 -6.62 -13.88
C PHE A 32 1.46 -7.92 -14.11
N TYR A 33 2.06 -8.48 -13.05
CA TYR A 33 2.78 -9.76 -13.08
C TYR A 33 1.90 -10.98 -12.74
N ASN A 34 0.56 -10.87 -12.81
CA ASN A 34 -0.40 -11.93 -12.50
C ASN A 34 -0.25 -12.54 -11.10
N SER A 35 0.28 -11.79 -10.15
CA SER A 35 0.50 -12.19 -8.75
C SER A 35 -0.31 -11.31 -7.79
N SER A 36 -1.55 -10.97 -8.17
CA SER A 36 -2.37 -9.96 -7.49
C SER A 36 -2.54 -10.24 -5.99
N LEU A 37 -2.27 -9.23 -5.16
CA LEU A 37 -2.48 -9.23 -3.71
C LEU A 37 -3.39 -8.05 -3.36
N SER A 38 -4.23 -8.21 -2.34
CA SER A 38 -5.09 -7.12 -1.87
C SER A 38 -4.27 -6.01 -1.21
N GLU A 39 -4.83 -4.80 -1.21
CA GLU A 39 -4.20 -3.62 -0.59
C GLU A 39 -3.91 -3.84 0.90
N ASP A 40 -4.84 -4.46 1.63
CA ASP A 40 -4.71 -4.76 3.06
C ASP A 40 -3.62 -5.80 3.36
N VAL A 41 -3.48 -6.81 2.49
CA VAL A 41 -2.41 -7.81 2.62
C VAL A 41 -1.06 -7.12 2.45
N LEU A 42 -0.89 -6.33 1.39
CA LEU A 42 0.35 -5.57 1.14
C LEU A 42 0.66 -4.60 2.27
N LEU A 43 -0.35 -3.96 2.87
CA LEU A 43 -0.18 -3.11 4.04
C LEU A 43 0.38 -3.90 5.24
N GLY A 44 -0.19 -5.07 5.52
CA GLY A 44 0.25 -5.95 6.60
C GLY A 44 1.66 -6.49 6.38
N ILE A 45 1.92 -7.12 5.22
CA ILE A 45 3.23 -7.70 4.93
C ILE A 45 4.32 -6.65 4.70
N GLY A 46 3.98 -5.41 4.38
CA GLY A 46 4.97 -4.32 4.37
C GLY A 46 5.35 -3.80 5.75
N SER A 47 4.74 -4.33 6.83
CA SER A 47 4.82 -3.76 8.18
C SER A 47 4.35 -2.30 8.22
N GLY A 48 3.31 -1.97 7.45
CA GLY A 48 2.70 -0.64 7.44
C GLY A 48 1.71 -0.40 8.58
N ILE A 49 1.34 -1.46 9.32
CA ILE A 49 0.46 -1.38 10.49
C ILE A 49 1.32 -1.17 11.74
N GLY A 50 1.12 -0.04 12.39
CA GLY A 50 1.56 0.19 13.75
C GLY A 50 1.06 1.53 14.25
N PHE A 51 1.25 1.77 15.54
CA PHE A 51 0.70 2.94 16.19
C PHE A 51 1.68 3.52 17.21
N MET A 52 1.59 4.83 17.40
CA MET A 52 2.25 5.53 18.49
C MET A 52 1.20 5.90 19.53
N TYR A 53 1.40 5.45 20.76
CA TYR A 53 0.61 5.91 21.90
C TYR A 53 1.43 6.91 22.70
N TRP A 54 0.88 8.11 22.90
CA TRP A 54 1.49 9.15 23.71
C TRP A 54 0.47 9.72 24.68
N HIS A 55 0.81 9.74 25.96
CA HIS A 55 -0.06 10.28 27.00
C HIS A 55 0.78 10.97 28.06
N GLN A 56 0.64 12.30 28.17
CA GLN A 56 1.20 13.09 29.26
C GLN A 56 0.12 13.46 30.27
N LYS A 57 0.52 13.66 31.53
CA LYS A 57 -0.40 14.06 32.59
C LYS A 57 -1.07 15.39 32.26
N GLY A 58 -2.40 15.44 32.31
CA GLY A 58 -3.19 16.65 32.09
C GLY A 58 -3.58 16.92 30.63
N ILE A 59 -3.26 16.00 29.70
CA ILE A 59 -3.75 16.05 28.31
C ILE A 59 -4.44 14.74 27.94
N LEU A 60 -5.31 14.79 26.92
CA LEU A 60 -5.94 13.59 26.37
C LEU A 60 -4.88 12.70 25.67
N PRO A 61 -5.06 11.37 25.72
CA PRO A 61 -4.16 10.45 25.03
C PRO A 61 -4.18 10.68 23.52
N PHE A 62 -3.00 10.72 22.92
CA PHE A 62 -2.80 10.75 21.47
C PHE A 62 -2.54 9.33 20.96
N LEU A 63 -3.28 8.95 19.93
CA LEU A 63 -3.07 7.71 19.18
C LEU A 63 -2.71 8.08 17.74
N GLY A 64 -1.45 7.93 17.37
CA GLY A 64 -0.97 8.06 15.99
C GLY A 64 -1.12 6.72 15.27
N GLY A 65 -1.77 6.70 14.11
CA GLY A 65 -2.18 5.47 13.42
C GLY A 65 -1.27 4.96 12.30
N ARG A 66 0.02 5.36 12.26
CA ARG A 66 0.94 4.89 11.21
C ARG A 66 2.36 4.69 11.71
N ASP A 67 2.92 3.52 11.42
CA ASP A 67 4.31 3.16 11.69
C ASP A 67 5.21 3.35 10.44
N ASN A 68 6.51 3.32 10.66
CA ASN A 68 7.58 3.74 9.76
C ASN A 68 7.57 3.06 8.36
N ASN A 69 7.23 3.82 7.31
CA ASN A 69 7.21 3.32 5.92
C ASN A 69 8.60 3.15 5.27
N LYS A 70 9.72 3.43 5.97
CA LYS A 70 11.07 3.44 5.35
C LYS A 70 11.41 2.12 4.64
N ASN A 71 11.09 0.99 5.27
CA ASN A 71 11.43 -0.34 4.75
C ASN A 71 10.22 -1.05 4.11
N PHE A 72 9.12 -0.35 3.85
CA PHE A 72 7.85 -0.95 3.42
C PHE A 72 8.00 -1.84 2.16
N HIS A 73 8.70 -1.32 1.15
CA HIS A 73 8.95 -2.00 -0.12
C HIS A 73 9.94 -3.17 0.02
N ILE A 74 10.94 -3.04 0.89
CA ILE A 74 11.92 -4.09 1.19
C ILE A 74 11.21 -5.26 1.88
N ASN A 75 10.43 -4.97 2.92
CA ASN A 75 9.64 -5.96 3.67
C ASN A 75 8.69 -6.74 2.75
N ILE A 76 7.99 -6.02 1.85
CA ILE A 76 7.13 -6.66 0.86
C ILE A 76 7.93 -7.63 0.00
N GLY A 77 9.04 -7.18 -0.62
CA GLY A 77 9.85 -8.02 -1.50
C GLY A 77 10.43 -9.25 -0.80
N GLU A 78 10.99 -9.09 0.40
CA GLU A 78 11.53 -10.21 1.19
C GLU A 78 10.46 -11.24 1.56
N ARG A 79 9.23 -10.82 1.86
CA ARG A 79 8.14 -11.70 2.32
C ARG A 79 7.35 -12.34 1.19
N THR A 80 7.35 -11.75 -0.01
CA THR A 80 6.72 -12.34 -1.20
C THR A 80 7.72 -13.08 -2.09
N GLY A 81 9.03 -12.90 -1.87
CA GLY A 81 10.08 -13.38 -2.77
C GLY A 81 10.21 -12.57 -4.05
N VAL A 82 9.51 -11.43 -4.17
CA VAL A 82 9.60 -10.54 -5.34
C VAL A 82 10.87 -9.70 -5.26
N ALA A 83 11.68 -9.76 -6.32
CA ALA A 83 12.89 -8.97 -6.47
C ALA A 83 12.81 -8.09 -7.72
N ILE A 84 13.34 -6.87 -7.62
CA ILE A 84 13.56 -6.00 -8.78
C ILE A 84 14.98 -6.31 -9.28
N SER A 85 15.09 -7.01 -10.40
CA SER A 85 16.38 -7.18 -11.08
C SER A 85 16.80 -5.85 -11.72
N LYS A 86 18.09 -5.53 -11.66
CA LYS A 86 18.66 -4.52 -12.55
C LYS A 86 18.58 -5.07 -13.97
N GLN A 87 17.90 -4.35 -14.85
CA GLN A 87 18.00 -4.54 -16.30
C GLN A 87 19.36 -4.05 -16.79
#